data_AF-A0A2N3EJE1-F1
#
_entry.id   AF-A0A2N3EJE1-F1
#
_cell.length_a   1.000
_cell.length_b   1.000
_cell.length_c   1.000
_cell.angle_alpha   90.00
_cell.angle_beta   90.00
_cell.angle_gamma   90.00
#
_symmetry.space_group_name_H-M   'P 1'
#
loop_
_entity.id
_entity.type
_entity.pdbx_description
1 polymer ?
#
loop_
_entity_poly.entity_id
_entity_poly.type
_entity_poly.pdbx_seq_one_letter_code
_entity_poly.pdbx_strand_id
1 'polypeptide(L)'
;KKILFSGDLGRYGDPVMVDPETVSKADYVVVESTYGNRSHDTADPVEQLGAVIEKTVARGGTVVIPAFAVGRAQSLLYYIWALKQAGRIRDVPVYLDSPMAINASELLCAHLDDHRLSPPLCKQVCDIATYVREVEDSKEITANAHPKIIISASGMATGGRVLHHMKSFAPDRKHTILFSGFQAAGTRGRAMLQGARETKIHGQWVPVRAEIAELPMLSAHADGDEIMRWLSALHSPPQRAFVVHGEPDASEALRVRIDRELGWNVAVPRQDQVFTL
;
A
#
# COMPACT_ATOMS: atom_id res chain seq x y z
N LYS A 1 18.47 -6.36 -29.27
CA LYS A 1 18.04 -5.19 -28.47
C LYS A 1 17.37 -5.70 -27.20
N LYS A 2 17.69 -5.14 -26.03
CA LYS A 2 17.16 -5.51 -24.72
C LYS A 2 16.23 -4.40 -24.22
N ILE A 3 15.00 -4.75 -23.89
CA ILE A 3 14.01 -3.84 -23.30
C ILE A 3 13.82 -4.27 -21.86
N LEU A 4 13.99 -3.32 -20.94
CA LEU A 4 13.80 -3.52 -19.51
C LEU A 4 12.46 -2.92 -19.10
N PHE A 5 11.59 -3.74 -18.53
CA PHE A 5 10.34 -3.29 -17.90
C PHE A 5 10.52 -3.34 -16.40
N SER A 6 10.26 -2.23 -15.72
CA SER A 6 10.34 -2.16 -14.26
C SER A 6 9.21 -2.93 -13.58
N GLY A 7 8.04 -2.99 -14.22
CA GLY A 7 6.78 -3.26 -13.50
C GLY A 7 6.56 -2.22 -12.42
N ASP A 8 5.85 -2.60 -11.36
CA ASP A 8 5.73 -1.80 -10.15
C ASP A 8 7.00 -2.02 -9.31
N LEU A 9 7.81 -0.97 -9.12
CA LEU A 9 9.07 -1.08 -8.41
C LEU A 9 8.83 -1.08 -6.90
N GLY A 10 9.36 -2.09 -6.22
CA GLY A 10 9.39 -2.15 -4.76
C GLY A 10 10.23 -1.03 -4.14
N ARG A 11 10.02 -0.77 -2.85
CA ARG A 11 10.87 0.13 -2.07
C ARG A 11 12.19 -0.52 -1.68
N TYR A 12 13.23 0.29 -1.48
CA TYR A 12 14.47 -0.18 -0.88
C TYR A 12 14.34 -0.26 0.64
N GLY A 13 14.98 -1.27 1.23
CA GLY A 13 15.01 -1.40 2.69
C GLY A 13 13.68 -1.83 3.31
N ASP A 14 12.73 -2.30 2.51
CA ASP A 14 11.46 -2.83 3.03
C ASP A 14 11.74 -4.00 4.01
N PRO A 15 11.05 -4.08 5.16
CA PRO A 15 11.31 -5.13 6.13
C PRO A 15 10.76 -6.50 5.71
N VAL A 16 9.80 -6.53 4.78
CA VAL A 16 9.16 -7.77 4.30
C VAL A 16 9.70 -8.15 2.93
N MET A 17 9.70 -7.23 1.97
CA MET A 17 10.07 -7.50 0.58
C MET A 17 11.56 -7.27 0.32
N VAL A 18 12.09 -7.98 -0.68
CA VAL A 18 13.46 -7.76 -1.16
C VAL A 18 13.59 -6.43 -1.91
N ASP A 19 14.80 -5.90 -1.97
CA ASP A 19 15.09 -4.70 -2.76
C ASP A 19 14.87 -5.00 -4.26
N PRO A 20 14.52 -3.99 -5.08
CA PRO A 20 14.45 -4.14 -6.53
C PRO A 20 15.75 -4.69 -7.12
N GLU A 21 15.62 -5.67 -8.00
CA GLU A 21 16.77 -6.23 -8.72
C GLU A 21 17.47 -5.16 -9.54
N THR A 22 18.79 -5.11 -9.43
CA THR A 22 19.61 -4.12 -10.13
C THR A 22 19.99 -4.63 -11.52
N VAL A 23 19.73 -3.82 -12.55
CA VAL A 23 20.05 -4.17 -13.94
C VAL A 23 21.08 -3.19 -14.50
N SER A 24 22.23 -3.70 -14.94
CA SER A 24 23.36 -2.86 -15.38
C SER A 24 23.31 -2.42 -16.85
N LYS A 25 22.50 -3.07 -17.69
CA LYS A 25 22.44 -2.80 -19.15
C LYS A 25 21.04 -3.03 -19.71
N ALA A 26 20.57 -2.08 -20.51
CA ALA A 26 19.39 -2.18 -21.38
C ALA A 26 19.50 -1.19 -22.55
N ASP A 27 18.94 -1.53 -23.72
CA ASP A 27 18.83 -0.61 -24.85
C ASP A 27 17.63 0.34 -24.68
N TYR A 28 16.57 -0.15 -24.03
CA TYR A 28 15.34 0.60 -23.74
C TYR A 28 14.86 0.31 -22.32
N VAL A 29 14.27 1.31 -21.69
CA VAL A 29 13.69 1.19 -20.34
C VAL A 29 12.24 1.63 -20.37
N VAL A 30 11.35 0.84 -19.77
CA VAL A 30 9.96 1.18 -19.49
C VAL A 30 9.81 1.19 -17.97
N VAL A 31 9.57 2.35 -17.38
CA VAL A 31 9.60 2.57 -15.93
C VAL A 31 8.28 3.12 -15.42
N GLU A 32 7.81 2.61 -14.28
CA GLU A 32 6.61 3.14 -13.60
C GLU A 32 6.82 4.57 -13.06
N SER A 33 5.73 5.23 -12.68
CA SER A 33 5.76 6.60 -12.16
C SER A 33 4.67 6.89 -11.14
N THR A 34 4.23 5.88 -10.38
CA THR A 34 3.14 6.00 -9.40
C THR A 34 3.42 7.13 -8.39
N TYR A 35 4.68 7.28 -7.98
CA TYR A 35 5.16 8.33 -7.08
C TYR A 35 6.23 9.22 -7.72
N GLY A 36 6.27 9.33 -9.05
CA GLY A 36 7.34 10.03 -9.79
C GLY A 36 7.54 11.52 -9.45
N ASN A 37 6.56 12.18 -8.83
CA ASN A 37 6.60 13.59 -8.43
C ASN A 37 6.81 13.83 -6.92
N ARG A 38 7.13 12.80 -6.14
CA ARG A 38 7.19 12.91 -4.68
C ARG A 38 8.22 11.95 -4.12
N SER A 39 8.62 12.22 -2.88
CA SER A 39 9.45 11.34 -2.06
C SER A 39 8.61 10.88 -0.87
N HIS A 40 8.85 9.65 -0.41
CA HIS A 40 8.22 9.14 0.80
C HIS A 40 8.81 9.84 2.02
N ASP A 41 7.98 10.02 3.04
CA ASP A 41 8.45 10.49 4.34
C ASP A 41 9.44 9.48 4.94
N THR A 42 10.50 9.99 5.56
CA THR A 42 11.50 9.22 6.29
C THR A 42 11.05 8.84 7.70
N ALA A 43 9.87 9.30 8.14
CA ALA A 43 9.26 8.93 9.40
C ALA A 43 9.13 7.40 9.53
N ASP A 44 9.41 6.88 10.73
CA ASP A 44 9.31 5.45 11.02
C ASP A 44 7.85 4.97 10.84
N PRO A 45 7.58 4.03 9.91
CA PRO A 45 6.24 3.52 9.68
C PRO A 45 5.62 2.87 10.92
N VAL A 46 6.43 2.24 11.79
CA VAL A 46 5.96 1.64 13.06
C VAL A 46 5.41 2.74 13.97
N GLU A 47 6.16 3.83 14.14
CA GLU A 47 5.75 4.93 15.02
C GLU A 47 4.49 5.63 14.51
N GLN A 48 4.43 5.91 13.22
CA GLN A 48 3.27 6.58 12.61
C GLN A 48 2.01 5.69 12.67
N LEU A 49 2.15 4.40 12.38
CA LEU A 49 1.05 3.45 12.50
C LEU A 49 0.60 3.30 13.95
N GLY A 50 1.55 3.20 14.88
CA GLY A 50 1.30 3.12 16.31
C GLY A 50 0.51 4.32 16.82
N ALA A 51 0.93 5.54 16.47
CA ALA A 51 0.25 6.76 16.87
C ALA A 51 -1.22 6.80 16.42
N VAL A 52 -1.53 6.37 15.19
CA VAL A 52 -2.91 6.31 14.69
C VAL A 52 -3.71 5.26 15.46
N ILE A 53 -3.15 4.06 15.66
CA ILE A 53 -3.84 2.97 16.36
C ILE A 53 -4.11 3.33 17.82
N GLU A 54 -3.10 3.76 18.56
CA GLU A 54 -3.20 4.09 19.97
C GLU A 54 -4.20 5.23 20.20
N LYS A 55 -4.12 6.31 19.40
CA LYS A 55 -5.09 7.42 19.46
C LYS A 55 -6.52 6.95 19.21
N THR A 56 -6.72 6.00 18.31
CA THR A 56 -8.05 5.47 17.98
C THR A 56 -8.58 4.55 19.07
N VAL A 57 -7.74 3.66 19.59
CA VAL A 57 -8.09 2.73 20.66
C VAL A 57 -8.36 3.46 21.97
N ALA A 58 -7.57 4.50 22.30
CA ALA A 58 -7.73 5.28 23.53
C ALA A 58 -9.11 5.98 23.65
N ARG A 59 -9.75 6.28 22.51
CA ARG A 59 -11.12 6.82 22.46
C ARG A 59 -12.21 5.77 22.23
N GLY A 60 -11.88 4.49 22.41
CA GLY A 60 -12.83 3.38 22.26
C GLY A 60 -13.17 3.03 20.81
N GLY A 61 -12.29 3.37 19.85
CA GLY A 61 -12.51 3.20 18.43
C GLY A 61 -11.80 2.00 17.80
N THR A 62 -12.42 1.45 16.77
CA THR A 62 -11.83 0.54 15.78
C THR A 62 -11.06 1.29 14.68
N VAL A 63 -9.91 0.74 14.27
CA VAL A 63 -9.18 1.14 13.06
C VAL A 63 -9.52 0.19 11.93
N VAL A 64 -10.06 0.72 10.83
CA VAL A 64 -10.28 -0.04 9.58
C VAL A 64 -9.19 0.35 8.59
N ILE A 65 -8.46 -0.64 8.07
CA ILE A 65 -7.37 -0.46 7.12
C ILE A 65 -7.74 -1.15 5.80
N PRO A 66 -8.27 -0.41 4.81
CA PRO A 66 -8.34 -0.90 3.45
C PRO A 66 -6.94 -1.24 2.94
N ALA A 67 -6.73 -2.50 2.55
CA ALA A 67 -5.43 -2.97 2.06
C ALA A 67 -5.56 -3.87 0.84
N PHE A 68 -4.56 -3.83 -0.06
CA PHE A 68 -4.42 -4.86 -1.08
C PHE A 68 -4.09 -6.19 -0.42
N ALA A 69 -4.69 -7.26 -0.92
CA ALA A 69 -4.60 -8.56 -0.28
C ALA A 69 -3.21 -9.19 -0.36
N VAL A 70 -2.44 -8.85 -1.41
CA VAL A 70 -1.09 -9.34 -1.66
C VAL A 70 -0.11 -8.18 -1.42
N GLY A 71 0.99 -8.46 -0.73
CA GLY A 71 2.00 -7.49 -0.32
C GLY A 71 1.53 -6.62 0.86
N ARG A 72 0.57 -5.71 0.63
CA ARG A 72 0.25 -4.67 1.62
C ARG A 72 -0.30 -5.22 2.93
N ALA A 73 -1.24 -6.16 2.87
CA ALA A 73 -1.78 -6.77 4.08
C ALA A 73 -0.68 -7.39 4.94
N GLN A 74 0.30 -8.05 4.30
CA GLN A 74 1.42 -8.71 4.96
C GLN A 74 2.41 -7.70 5.57
N SER A 75 2.76 -6.62 4.86
CA SER A 75 3.58 -5.53 5.43
C SER A 75 2.89 -4.88 6.63
N LEU A 76 1.58 -4.66 6.57
CA LEU A 76 0.82 -4.13 7.72
C LEU A 76 0.85 -5.08 8.92
N LEU A 77 0.71 -6.40 8.71
CA LEU A 77 0.85 -7.38 9.78
C LEU A 77 2.24 -7.31 10.42
N TYR A 78 3.30 -7.13 9.63
CA TYR A 78 4.67 -6.96 10.14
C TYR A 78 4.78 -5.73 11.06
N TYR A 79 4.29 -4.56 10.63
CA TYR A 79 4.37 -3.35 11.45
C TYR A 79 3.52 -3.44 12.73
N ILE A 80 2.35 -4.07 12.65
CA ILE A 80 1.49 -4.32 13.83
C ILE A 80 2.14 -5.34 14.77
N TRP A 81 2.81 -6.37 14.23
CA TRP A 81 3.60 -7.30 15.02
C TRP A 81 4.71 -6.55 15.77
N ALA A 82 5.47 -5.67 15.11
CA ALA A 82 6.51 -4.87 15.75
C ALA A 82 5.95 -4.03 16.92
N LEU A 83 4.78 -3.40 16.72
CA LEU A 83 4.09 -2.65 17.79
C LEU A 83 3.66 -3.56 18.96
N LYS A 84 3.19 -4.77 18.69
CA LYS A 84 2.84 -5.75 19.74
C LYS A 84 4.07 -6.20 20.52
N GLN A 85 5.18 -6.46 19.84
CA GLN A 85 6.45 -6.84 20.49
C GLN A 85 7.02 -5.72 21.36
N ALA A 86 6.79 -4.45 20.96
CA ALA A 86 7.10 -3.29 21.78
C ALA A 86 6.13 -3.06 22.97
N GLY A 87 5.11 -3.91 23.13
CA GLY A 87 4.13 -3.83 24.23
C GLY A 87 3.09 -2.73 24.10
N ARG A 88 3.06 -1.98 22.99
CA ARG A 88 2.20 -0.80 22.79
C ARG A 88 0.73 -1.11 22.61
N ILE A 89 0.43 -2.19 21.88
CA ILE A 89 -0.94 -2.61 21.51
C ILE A 89 -1.19 -4.09 21.81
N ARG A 90 -0.61 -4.59 22.91
CA ARG A 90 -0.57 -6.01 23.28
C ARG A 90 -1.95 -6.66 23.24
N ASP A 91 -2.94 -6.03 23.84
CA ASP A 91 -4.30 -6.58 24.01
C ASP A 91 -5.28 -6.15 22.91
N VAL A 92 -4.84 -5.36 21.91
CA VAL A 92 -5.71 -4.93 20.81
C VAL A 92 -5.88 -6.08 19.82
N PRO A 93 -7.11 -6.58 19.57
CA PRO A 93 -7.34 -7.64 18.59
C PRO A 93 -7.05 -7.15 17.17
N VAL A 94 -6.47 -8.02 16.34
CA VAL A 94 -6.17 -7.75 14.93
C VAL A 94 -6.90 -8.79 14.08
N TYR A 95 -7.64 -8.34 13.08
CA TYR A 95 -8.39 -9.21 12.17
C TYR A 95 -7.92 -9.01 10.73
N LEU A 96 -7.65 -10.10 10.04
CA LEU A 96 -7.47 -10.13 8.59
C LEU A 96 -8.73 -10.69 7.94
N ASP A 97 -9.59 -9.79 7.45
CA ASP A 97 -10.88 -10.13 6.86
C ASP A 97 -10.87 -9.97 5.34
N SER A 98 -10.17 -10.89 4.69
CA SER A 98 -10.14 -11.01 3.24
C SER A 98 -9.66 -12.42 2.88
N PRO A 99 -10.52 -13.29 2.32
CA PRO A 99 -10.13 -14.65 1.90
C PRO A 99 -8.89 -14.65 1.00
N MET A 100 -8.77 -13.65 0.11
CA MET A 100 -7.60 -13.50 -0.75
C MET A 100 -6.33 -13.14 0.04
N ALA A 101 -6.44 -12.27 1.06
CA ALA A 101 -5.27 -11.87 1.85
C ALA A 101 -4.81 -13.01 2.76
N ILE A 102 -5.75 -13.78 3.28
CA ILE A 102 -5.49 -15.00 4.04
C ILE A 102 -4.67 -15.98 3.18
N ASN A 103 -5.15 -16.30 1.98
CA ASN A 103 -4.42 -17.21 1.07
C ASN A 103 -3.05 -16.65 0.67
N ALA A 104 -2.94 -15.33 0.45
CA ALA A 104 -1.66 -14.70 0.15
C ALA A 104 -0.66 -14.78 1.32
N SER A 105 -1.13 -14.68 2.56
CA SER A 105 -0.28 -14.88 3.75
C SER A 105 0.16 -16.33 3.91
N GLU A 106 -0.68 -17.30 3.53
CA GLU A 106 -0.29 -18.73 3.48
C GLU A 106 0.81 -18.97 2.43
N LEU A 107 0.69 -18.33 1.25
CA LEU A 107 1.71 -18.38 0.21
C LEU A 107 3.02 -17.71 0.65
N LEU A 108 2.96 -16.58 1.36
CA LEU A 108 4.14 -15.93 1.94
C LEU A 108 4.95 -16.94 2.77
N CYS A 109 4.29 -17.64 3.71
CA CYS A 109 4.94 -18.67 4.52
C CYS A 109 5.48 -19.87 3.74
N ALA A 110 4.93 -20.16 2.55
CA ALA A 110 5.35 -21.26 1.69
C ALA A 110 6.52 -20.91 0.75
N HIS A 111 6.73 -19.62 0.47
CA HIS A 111 7.70 -19.10 -0.51
C HIS A 111 8.72 -18.15 0.16
N LEU A 112 9.46 -18.68 1.13
CA LEU A 112 10.37 -17.88 1.97
C LEU A 112 11.54 -17.22 1.22
N ASP A 113 11.90 -17.73 0.05
CA ASP A 113 12.99 -17.19 -0.79
C ASP A 113 12.59 -15.90 -1.53
N ASP A 114 11.29 -15.61 -1.63
CA ASP A 114 10.77 -14.45 -2.38
C ASP A 114 10.68 -13.17 -1.50
N HIS A 115 11.09 -13.26 -0.24
CA HIS A 115 10.96 -12.18 0.74
C HIS A 115 12.03 -12.25 1.85
N ARG A 116 12.10 -11.24 2.72
CA ARG A 116 13.14 -11.12 3.76
C ARG A 116 12.84 -11.79 5.08
N LEU A 117 11.57 -12.16 5.32
CA LEU A 117 11.18 -12.75 6.61
C LEU A 117 11.77 -14.15 6.76
N SER A 118 12.47 -14.39 7.86
CA SER A 118 12.87 -15.76 8.24
C SER A 118 11.63 -16.61 8.54
N PRO A 119 11.67 -17.94 8.36
CA PRO A 119 10.55 -18.82 8.69
C PRO A 119 9.91 -18.58 10.08
N PRO A 120 10.68 -18.46 11.19
CA PRO A 120 10.08 -18.20 12.50
C PRO A 120 9.44 -16.81 12.58
N LEU A 121 10.05 -15.79 11.96
CA LEU A 121 9.50 -14.44 11.95
C LEU A 121 8.22 -14.36 11.11
N CYS A 122 8.19 -14.98 9.94
CA CYS A 122 7.02 -15.02 9.07
C CYS A 122 5.82 -15.64 9.81
N LYS A 123 6.05 -16.74 10.53
CA LYS A 123 5.02 -17.36 11.37
C LYS A 123 4.55 -16.41 12.48
N GLN A 124 5.47 -15.79 13.22
CA GLN A 124 5.13 -14.85 14.30
C GLN A 124 4.32 -13.66 13.80
N VAL A 125 4.64 -13.11 12.62
CA VAL A 125 3.91 -12.01 11.98
C VAL A 125 2.51 -12.45 11.57
N CYS A 126 2.35 -13.66 11.04
CA CYS A 126 1.03 -14.19 10.71
C CYS A 126 0.19 -14.44 11.97
N ASP A 127 0.78 -14.99 13.04
CA ASP A 127 0.06 -15.39 14.25
C ASP A 127 -0.53 -14.22 15.06
N ILE A 128 -0.20 -12.96 14.76
CA ILE A 128 -0.77 -11.79 15.49
C ILE A 128 -2.22 -11.48 15.14
N ALA A 129 -2.74 -12.03 14.04
CA ALA A 129 -4.08 -11.74 13.55
C ALA A 129 -5.00 -12.96 13.58
N THR A 130 -6.29 -12.71 13.76
CA THR A 130 -7.34 -13.70 13.52
C THR A 130 -7.77 -13.63 12.05
N TYR A 131 -7.73 -14.78 11.37
CA TYR A 131 -7.99 -14.92 9.94
C TYR A 131 -9.45 -15.28 9.72
N VAL A 132 -10.18 -14.45 8.98
CA VAL A 132 -11.65 -14.49 8.93
C VAL A 132 -12.09 -14.94 7.55
N ARG A 133 -12.46 -16.23 7.44
CA ARG A 133 -12.88 -16.83 6.17
C ARG A 133 -14.38 -16.71 5.96
N GLU A 134 -15.18 -16.91 6.99
CA GLU A 134 -16.64 -16.93 6.87
C GLU A 134 -17.27 -15.54 6.92
N VAL A 135 -18.41 -15.42 6.24
CA VAL A 135 -19.15 -14.15 6.16
C VAL A 135 -19.80 -13.81 7.51
N GLU A 136 -20.24 -14.82 8.26
CA GLU A 136 -20.89 -14.58 9.55
C GLU A 136 -19.89 -14.03 10.59
N ASP A 137 -18.70 -14.63 10.67
CA ASP A 137 -17.59 -14.14 11.50
C ASP A 137 -17.22 -12.67 11.15
N SER A 138 -17.22 -12.32 9.86
CA SER A 138 -16.99 -10.93 9.40
C SER A 138 -18.04 -9.96 9.95
N LYS A 139 -19.31 -10.37 10.03
CA LYS A 139 -20.38 -9.57 10.65
C LYS A 139 -20.21 -9.48 12.16
N GLU A 140 -19.83 -10.57 12.83
CA GLU A 140 -19.59 -10.57 14.27
C GLU A 140 -18.48 -9.61 14.68
N ILE A 141 -17.40 -9.54 13.89
CA ILE A 141 -16.33 -8.55 14.09
C ILE A 141 -16.87 -7.14 14.05
N THR A 142 -17.77 -6.86 13.10
CA THR A 142 -18.40 -5.55 12.94
C THR A 142 -19.33 -5.23 14.12
N ALA A 143 -20.11 -6.21 14.57
CA ALA A 143 -21.08 -6.06 15.65
C ALA A 143 -20.44 -5.88 17.03
N ASN A 144 -19.26 -6.49 17.25
CA ASN A 144 -18.54 -6.39 18.50
C ASN A 144 -17.93 -4.98 18.68
N ALA A 145 -18.35 -4.28 19.73
CA ALA A 145 -17.97 -2.89 20.00
C ALA A 145 -16.56 -2.68 20.59
N HIS A 146 -15.85 -3.74 20.97
CA HIS A 146 -14.49 -3.62 21.52
C HIS A 146 -13.53 -3.01 20.49
N PRO A 147 -12.64 -2.08 20.88
CA PRO A 147 -11.61 -1.54 19.99
C PRO A 147 -10.77 -2.65 19.36
N LYS A 148 -10.54 -2.56 18.07
CA LYS A 148 -9.81 -3.57 17.28
C LYS A 148 -9.19 -2.95 16.03
N ILE A 149 -8.34 -3.72 15.36
CA ILE A 149 -7.79 -3.39 14.05
C ILE A 149 -8.36 -4.36 13.03
N ILE A 150 -8.90 -3.86 11.92
CA ILE A 150 -9.46 -4.66 10.84
C ILE A 150 -8.71 -4.34 9.55
N ILE A 151 -7.96 -5.30 9.04
CA ILE A 151 -7.35 -5.23 7.70
C ILE A 151 -8.26 -5.97 6.73
N SER A 152 -8.73 -5.29 5.69
CA SER A 152 -9.64 -5.89 4.73
C SER A 152 -9.43 -5.34 3.32
N ALA A 153 -9.65 -6.20 2.32
CA ALA A 153 -9.58 -5.81 0.92
C ALA A 153 -10.91 -5.19 0.46
N SER A 154 -10.91 -4.26 -0.51
CA SER A 154 -9.78 -3.82 -1.36
C SER A 154 -9.07 -2.54 -0.88
N GLY A 155 -7.78 -2.39 -1.23
CA GLY A 155 -6.90 -1.30 -0.77
C GLY A 155 -7.32 0.12 -1.13
N MET A 156 -8.16 0.28 -2.16
CA MET A 156 -8.72 1.58 -2.55
C MET A 156 -10.21 1.74 -2.25
N ALA A 157 -10.78 0.83 -1.44
CA ALA A 157 -12.20 0.79 -1.11
C ALA A 157 -13.12 0.79 -2.34
N THR A 158 -12.74 0.06 -3.40
CA THR A 158 -13.54 -0.07 -4.63
C THR A 158 -14.62 -1.15 -4.48
N GLY A 159 -14.29 -2.23 -3.77
CA GLY A 159 -15.15 -3.36 -3.44
C GLY A 159 -14.63 -4.20 -2.27
N GLY A 160 -15.29 -5.33 -2.01
CA GLY A 160 -14.89 -6.31 -1.00
C GLY A 160 -15.47 -6.07 0.39
N ARG A 161 -15.06 -6.90 1.35
CA ARG A 161 -15.58 -6.89 2.74
C ARG A 161 -15.29 -5.58 3.46
N VAL A 162 -14.23 -4.87 3.09
CA VAL A 162 -13.90 -3.57 3.67
C VAL A 162 -15.06 -2.57 3.55
N LEU A 163 -15.89 -2.66 2.51
CA LEU A 163 -17.04 -1.79 2.34
C LEU A 163 -18.12 -2.01 3.42
N HIS A 164 -18.28 -3.24 3.93
CA HIS A 164 -19.21 -3.54 5.02
C HIS A 164 -18.71 -2.95 6.34
N HIS A 165 -17.41 -3.08 6.61
CA HIS A 165 -16.75 -2.43 7.76
C HIS A 165 -16.87 -0.91 7.67
N MET A 166 -16.48 -0.32 6.54
CA MET A 166 -16.57 1.12 6.33
C MET A 166 -18.00 1.65 6.44
N LYS A 167 -19.00 0.92 5.93
CA LYS A 167 -20.41 1.30 6.09
C LYS A 167 -20.83 1.40 7.55
N SER A 168 -20.27 0.56 8.42
CA SER A 168 -20.60 0.50 9.84
C SER A 168 -19.79 1.48 10.67
N PHE A 169 -18.50 1.66 10.35
CA PHE A 169 -17.57 2.46 11.16
C PHE A 169 -17.40 3.90 10.68
N ALA A 170 -17.56 4.20 9.38
CA ALA A 170 -17.43 5.57 8.86
C ALA A 170 -18.36 6.61 9.51
N PRO A 171 -19.62 6.27 9.89
CA PRO A 171 -20.55 7.25 10.49
C PRO A 171 -20.21 7.76 11.90
N ASP A 172 -19.24 7.17 12.60
CA ASP A 172 -18.90 7.51 13.99
C ASP A 172 -17.45 8.02 14.11
N ARG A 173 -17.30 9.17 14.78
CA ARG A 173 -16.04 9.92 14.94
C ARG A 173 -15.00 9.20 15.79
N LYS A 174 -15.41 8.22 16.61
CA LYS A 174 -14.45 7.46 17.41
C LYS A 174 -13.60 6.52 16.56
N HIS A 175 -14.05 6.14 15.37
CA HIS A 175 -13.32 5.23 14.49
C HIS A 175 -12.30 5.97 13.62
N THR A 176 -11.39 5.19 13.04
CA THR A 176 -10.45 5.67 12.02
C THR A 176 -10.51 4.76 10.80
N ILE A 177 -10.55 5.36 9.62
CA ILE A 177 -10.27 4.68 8.34
C ILE A 177 -8.89 5.13 7.90
N LEU A 178 -7.94 4.18 7.92
CA LEU A 178 -6.54 4.43 7.62
C LEU A 178 -6.20 3.88 6.23
N PHE A 179 -5.86 4.78 5.31
CA PHE A 179 -5.33 4.41 4.00
C PHE A 179 -3.80 4.29 4.08
N SER A 180 -3.27 3.13 3.70
CA SER A 180 -1.84 2.84 3.81
C SER A 180 -1.06 3.01 2.51
N GLY A 181 -1.70 3.39 1.40
CA GLY A 181 -1.02 3.49 0.10
C GLY A 181 -1.82 4.25 -0.94
N PHE A 182 -1.32 4.25 -2.18
CA PHE A 182 -1.83 5.10 -3.26
C PHE A 182 -3.34 4.91 -3.47
N GLN A 183 -4.05 6.02 -3.63
CA GLN A 183 -5.48 6.02 -3.92
C GLN A 183 -5.70 6.64 -5.30
N ALA A 184 -6.07 5.84 -6.30
CA ALA A 184 -6.27 6.35 -7.65
C ALA A 184 -7.46 7.31 -7.73
N ALA A 185 -7.40 8.26 -8.66
CA ALA A 185 -8.53 9.13 -8.99
C ALA A 185 -9.82 8.31 -9.28
N GLY A 186 -10.96 8.80 -8.81
CA GLY A 186 -12.26 8.12 -8.97
C GLY A 186 -12.55 7.01 -7.94
N THR A 187 -11.61 6.69 -7.04
CA THR A 187 -11.84 5.72 -5.96
C THR A 187 -12.46 6.36 -4.71
N ARG A 188 -13.11 5.55 -3.86
CA ARG A 188 -13.66 6.02 -2.59
C ARG A 188 -12.56 6.50 -1.65
N GLY A 189 -11.43 5.79 -1.61
CA GLY A 189 -10.32 6.20 -0.75
C GLY A 189 -9.77 7.56 -1.13
N ARG A 190 -9.59 7.84 -2.43
CA ARG A 190 -9.19 9.18 -2.89
C ARG A 190 -10.20 10.25 -2.48
N ALA A 191 -11.50 10.00 -2.66
CA ALA A 191 -12.53 10.96 -2.28
C ALA A 191 -12.53 11.25 -0.76
N MET A 192 -12.37 10.22 0.07
CA MET A 192 -12.29 10.37 1.53
C MET A 192 -11.06 11.18 1.97
N LEU A 193 -9.89 10.90 1.39
CA LEU A 193 -8.67 11.66 1.65
C LEU A 193 -8.81 13.14 1.25
N GLN A 194 -9.59 13.43 0.21
CA GLN A 194 -9.92 14.79 -0.21
C GLN A 194 -11.03 15.45 0.62
N GLY A 195 -11.48 14.81 1.71
CA GLY A 195 -12.43 15.40 2.65
C GLY A 195 -13.90 15.20 2.29
N ALA A 196 -14.23 14.20 1.45
CA ALA A 196 -15.63 13.87 1.17
C ALA A 196 -16.39 13.54 2.47
N ARG A 197 -17.49 14.26 2.70
CA ARG A 197 -18.34 14.11 3.90
C ARG A 197 -19.31 12.93 3.82
N GLU A 198 -19.45 12.35 2.64
CA GLU A 198 -20.25 11.17 2.38
C GLU A 198 -19.65 10.34 1.25
N THR A 199 -19.91 9.04 1.26
CA THR A 199 -19.48 8.12 0.20
C THR A 199 -20.60 7.14 -0.14
N LYS A 200 -20.69 6.72 -1.40
CA LYS A 200 -21.72 5.77 -1.84
C LYS A 200 -21.23 4.33 -1.68
N ILE A 201 -21.80 3.59 -0.73
CA ILE A 201 -21.47 2.18 -0.46
C ILE A 201 -22.74 1.33 -0.62
N HIS A 202 -22.67 0.29 -1.46
CA HIS A 202 -23.80 -0.62 -1.73
C HIS A 202 -25.10 0.11 -2.06
N GLY A 203 -25.02 1.14 -2.91
CA GLY A 203 -26.17 1.94 -3.36
C GLY A 203 -26.61 3.04 -2.38
N GLN A 204 -26.08 3.09 -1.15
CA GLN A 204 -26.49 4.03 -0.11
C GLN A 204 -25.39 5.07 0.18
N TRP A 205 -25.81 6.31 0.45
CA TRP A 205 -24.91 7.35 0.93
C TRP A 205 -24.62 7.13 2.42
N VAL A 206 -23.33 7.00 2.75
CA VAL A 206 -22.83 6.80 4.10
C VAL A 206 -22.09 8.05 4.54
N PRO A 207 -22.46 8.69 5.65
CA PRO A 207 -21.73 9.85 6.15
C PRO A 207 -20.33 9.44 6.63
N VAL A 208 -19.33 10.24 6.28
CA VAL A 208 -17.95 10.07 6.71
C VAL A 208 -17.69 11.02 7.87
N ARG A 209 -17.77 10.48 9.09
CA ARG A 209 -17.47 11.20 10.34
C ARG A 209 -16.25 10.64 11.06
N ALA A 210 -15.90 9.38 10.81
CA ALA A 210 -14.66 8.77 11.27
C ALA A 210 -13.46 9.62 10.88
N GLU A 211 -12.39 9.53 11.68
CA GLU A 211 -11.11 10.12 11.31
C GLU A 211 -10.59 9.41 10.05
N ILE A 212 -10.20 10.20 9.04
CA ILE A 212 -9.52 9.68 7.86
C ILE A 212 -8.04 9.96 8.03
N ALA A 213 -7.24 8.91 8.01
CA ALA A 213 -5.79 8.99 8.11
C ALA A 213 -5.13 8.42 6.85
N GLU A 214 -3.97 8.95 6.50
CA GLU A 214 -3.13 8.46 5.41
C GLU A 214 -1.72 8.25 5.91
N LEU A 215 -1.14 7.10 5.59
CA LEU A 215 0.26 6.80 5.82
C LEU A 215 0.90 6.41 4.47
N PRO A 216 1.26 7.40 3.63
CA PRO A 216 1.71 7.14 2.26
C PRO A 216 3.04 6.38 2.22
N MET A 217 3.89 6.53 3.24
CA MET A 217 5.16 5.81 3.38
C MET A 217 4.97 4.29 3.53
N LEU A 218 3.78 3.82 3.90
CA LEU A 218 3.49 2.39 3.91
C LEU A 218 3.30 1.84 2.49
N SER A 219 3.25 2.69 1.45
CA SER A 219 3.24 2.28 0.04
C SER A 219 4.38 1.31 -0.29
N ALA A 220 4.12 0.39 -1.22
CA ALA A 220 5.07 -0.62 -1.68
C ALA A 220 5.79 -0.15 -2.94
N HIS A 221 5.26 0.88 -3.60
CA HIS A 221 5.90 1.48 -4.77
C HIS A 221 7.04 2.40 -4.34
N ALA A 222 8.15 2.29 -5.06
CA ALA A 222 9.26 3.21 -5.05
C ALA A 222 8.77 4.65 -5.28
N ASP A 223 9.33 5.59 -4.53
CA ASP A 223 9.17 7.00 -4.81
C ASP A 223 10.05 7.49 -5.97
N GLY A 224 9.96 8.78 -6.32
CA GLY A 224 10.76 9.36 -7.39
C GLY A 224 12.26 9.22 -7.16
N ASP A 225 12.74 9.29 -5.93
CA ASP A 225 14.18 9.19 -5.62
C ASP A 225 14.67 7.73 -5.69
N GLU A 226 13.85 6.79 -5.22
CA GLU A 226 14.10 5.35 -5.34
C GLU A 226 14.09 4.90 -6.81
N ILE A 227 13.18 5.44 -7.63
CA ILE A 227 13.17 5.17 -9.08
C ILE A 227 14.44 5.73 -9.73
N MET A 228 14.84 6.97 -9.41
CA MET A 228 16.07 7.56 -9.94
C MET A 228 17.32 6.78 -9.52
N ARG A 229 17.36 6.27 -8.28
CA ARG A 229 18.40 5.36 -7.80
C ARG A 229 18.45 4.07 -8.64
N TRP A 230 17.30 3.46 -8.91
CA TRP A 230 17.22 2.23 -9.72
C TRP A 230 17.71 2.47 -11.17
N LEU A 231 17.29 3.58 -11.79
CA LEU A 231 17.73 3.96 -13.14
C LEU A 231 19.24 4.27 -13.20
N SER A 232 19.79 4.90 -12.15
CA SER A 232 21.22 5.25 -12.07
C SER A 232 22.15 4.03 -12.03
N ALA A 233 21.62 2.82 -11.81
CA ALA A 233 22.42 1.60 -11.83
C ALA A 233 22.78 1.11 -13.24
N LEU A 234 22.16 1.65 -14.29
CA LEU A 234 22.54 1.38 -15.67
C LEU A 234 23.92 1.99 -15.96
N HIS A 235 24.86 1.16 -16.41
CA HIS A 235 26.24 1.59 -16.71
C HIS A 235 26.34 2.51 -17.93
N SER A 236 25.33 2.50 -18.80
CA SER A 236 25.27 3.32 -20.01
C SER A 236 23.83 3.81 -20.22
N PRO A 237 23.63 5.03 -20.74
CA PRO A 237 22.29 5.53 -21.03
C PRO A 237 21.58 4.62 -22.07
N PRO A 238 20.29 4.32 -21.89
CA PRO A 238 19.51 3.63 -22.90
C PRO A 238 19.31 4.54 -24.13
N GLN A 239 18.96 3.95 -25.26
CA GLN A 239 18.59 4.69 -26.48
C GLN A 239 17.33 5.54 -26.23
N ARG A 240 16.38 5.00 -25.44
CA ARG A 240 15.21 5.74 -24.95
C ARG A 240 14.63 5.12 -23.68
N ALA A 241 14.12 5.96 -22.78
CA ALA A 241 13.29 5.58 -21.65
C ALA A 241 11.82 5.98 -21.86
N PHE A 242 10.90 5.19 -21.33
CA PHE A 242 9.46 5.39 -21.40
C PHE A 242 8.88 5.40 -20.00
N VAL A 243 8.29 6.52 -19.60
CA VAL A 243 7.64 6.68 -18.29
C VAL A 243 6.17 6.32 -18.42
N VAL A 244 5.73 5.30 -17.67
CA VAL A 244 4.37 4.75 -17.71
C VAL A 244 3.80 4.62 -16.29
N HIS A 245 2.58 4.11 -16.16
CA HIS A 245 1.97 3.73 -14.87
C HIS A 245 2.07 4.81 -13.78
N GLY A 246 1.49 5.98 -14.07
CA GLY A 246 1.42 7.12 -13.14
C GLY A 246 0.38 8.14 -13.59
N GLU A 247 -0.02 9.03 -12.67
CA GLU A 247 -0.86 10.18 -13.02
C GLU A 247 -0.05 11.17 -13.87
N PRO A 248 -0.68 11.96 -14.77
CA PRO A 248 0.05 12.83 -15.72
C PRO A 248 1.14 13.70 -15.08
N ASP A 249 0.84 14.30 -13.93
CA ASP A 249 1.79 15.15 -13.20
C ASP A 249 2.98 14.36 -12.64
N ALA A 250 2.73 13.12 -12.18
CA ALA A 250 3.78 12.22 -11.67
C ALA A 250 4.69 11.73 -12.79
N SER A 251 4.11 11.32 -13.92
CA SER A 251 4.86 10.90 -15.10
C SER A 251 5.70 12.02 -15.70
N GLU A 252 5.15 13.24 -15.82
CA GLU A 252 5.88 14.38 -16.36
C GLU A 252 7.00 14.86 -15.43
N ALA A 253 6.77 14.89 -14.12
CA ALA A 253 7.82 15.22 -13.15
C ALA A 253 9.00 14.25 -13.25
N LEU A 254 8.73 12.94 -13.30
CA LEU A 254 9.78 11.94 -13.45
C LEU A 254 10.50 12.05 -14.79
N ARG A 255 9.76 12.30 -15.89
CA ARG A 255 10.35 12.53 -17.21
C ARG A 255 11.34 13.69 -17.18
N VAL A 256 10.97 14.82 -16.58
CA VAL A 256 11.84 16.00 -16.44
C VAL A 256 13.08 15.67 -15.60
N ARG A 257 12.93 14.90 -14.51
CA ARG A 257 14.07 14.48 -13.68
C ARG A 257 15.04 13.57 -14.42
N ILE A 258 14.53 12.55 -15.12
CA ILE A 258 15.35 11.64 -15.94
C ILE A 258 16.13 12.42 -17.00
N ASP A 259 15.47 13.34 -17.71
CA ASP A 259 16.10 14.20 -18.71
C ASP A 259 17.21 15.07 -18.13
N ARG A 260 16.96 15.73 -16.99
CA ARG A 260 17.90 16.68 -16.38
C ARG A 260 19.04 16.04 -15.61
N GLU A 261 18.76 15.02 -14.82
CA GLU A 261 19.72 14.42 -13.89
C GLU A 261 20.54 13.31 -14.56
N LEU A 262 19.93 12.53 -15.47
CA LEU A 262 20.60 11.42 -16.17
C LEU A 262 20.98 11.75 -17.61
N GLY A 263 20.40 12.80 -18.22
CA GLY A 263 20.67 13.17 -19.61
C GLY A 263 20.10 12.21 -20.63
N TRP A 264 19.06 11.44 -20.28
CA TRP A 264 18.52 10.39 -21.15
C TRP A 264 17.44 10.92 -22.09
N ASN A 265 17.35 10.33 -23.28
CA ASN A 265 16.20 10.51 -24.15
C ASN A 265 14.98 9.81 -23.51
N VAL A 266 13.98 10.57 -23.10
CA VAL A 266 12.84 10.04 -22.35
C VAL A 266 11.51 10.55 -22.90
N ALA A 267 10.50 9.68 -22.94
CA ALA A 267 9.15 10.00 -23.36
C ALA A 267 8.11 9.55 -22.32
N VAL A 268 6.98 10.25 -22.26
CA VAL A 268 5.76 9.79 -21.58
C VAL A 268 4.79 9.35 -22.67
N PRO A 269 4.67 8.04 -22.96
CA PRO A 269 3.75 7.55 -23.99
C PRO A 269 2.30 7.90 -23.68
N ARG A 270 1.54 8.17 -24.73
CA ARG A 270 0.07 8.19 -24.65
C ARG A 270 -0.48 6.79 -24.87
N GLN A 271 -1.69 6.54 -24.37
CA GLN A 271 -2.41 5.32 -24.69
C GLN A 271 -2.51 5.17 -26.23
N ASP A 272 -2.30 3.94 -26.70
CA ASP A 272 -2.28 3.55 -28.12
C ASP A 272 -1.17 4.19 -28.98
N GLN A 273 -0.21 4.89 -28.38
CA GLN A 273 0.96 5.40 -29.10
C GLN A 273 1.97 4.29 -29.40
N VAL A 274 2.42 4.21 -30.66
CA VAL A 274 3.38 3.20 -31.13
C VAL A 274 4.78 3.82 -31.29
N PHE A 275 5.81 3.07 -30.88
CA PHE A 275 7.21 3.42 -31.06
C PHE A 275 7.95 2.34 -31.84
N THR A 276 8.82 2.76 -32.77
CA THR A 276 9.78 1.86 -33.44
C THR A 276 11.07 1.85 -32.64
N LEU A 277 11.55 0.65 -32.28
CA LEU A 277 12.71 0.43 -31.41
C LEU A 277 13.96 0.02 -32.18
#